data_AF-A0A2W4SZZ2-F1
#
_entry.id   AF-A0A2W4SZZ2-F1
#
_cell.length_a   1.000
_cell.length_b   1.000
_cell.length_c   1.000
_cell.angle_alpha   90.00
_cell.angle_beta   90.00
_cell.angle_gamma   90.00
#
_symmetry.space_group_name_H-M   'P 1'
#
loop_
_entity.id
_entity.type
_entity.pdbx_description
1 polymer ?
#
loop_
_entity_poly.entity_id
_entity_poly.type
_entity_poly.pdbx_seq_one_letter_code
_entity_poly.pdbx_strand_id
1 'polypeptide(L)'
;MAIHASLAAPSGPALEVDAAPCYRIAGRRLERGPGHDLLTEDLHAGWSFHGERRPFCLACHAITVRFQSEAGDMSAPLGPYDLLFVATHYAYGDDQLVACFCPHTNTWLAERDGAHWPIMILEEVRVC
;
A
#
# COMPACT_ATOMS: atom_id res chain seq x y z
N MET A 1 16.86 -21.48 8.29
CA MET A 1 15.69 -21.57 9.20
C MET A 1 14.87 -20.31 8.98
N ALA A 2 13.95 -20.33 8.00
CA ALA A 2 13.12 -19.17 7.68
C ALA A 2 11.92 -19.17 8.63
N ILE A 3 11.84 -18.14 9.47
CA ILE A 3 10.70 -17.94 10.35
C ILE A 3 9.59 -17.35 9.49
N HIS A 4 8.69 -18.20 8.98
CA HIS A 4 7.40 -17.74 8.48
C HIS A 4 6.58 -17.30 9.70
N ALA A 5 6.79 -16.06 10.12
CA ALA A 5 5.86 -15.41 11.02
C ALA A 5 4.57 -15.18 10.21
N SER A 6 3.55 -15.99 10.48
CA SER A 6 2.18 -15.69 10.08
C SER A 6 1.80 -14.40 10.82
N LEU A 7 2.04 -13.25 10.19
CA LEU A 7 1.59 -11.97 10.74
C LEU A 7 0.08 -11.94 10.52
N ALA A 8 -0.68 -12.21 11.58
CA ALA A 8 -2.07 -11.82 11.61
C ALA A 8 -2.16 -10.33 11.26
N ALA A 9 -3.09 -9.96 10.38
CA ALA A 9 -3.40 -8.56 10.10
C ALA A 9 -3.55 -7.82 11.45
N PRO A 10 -2.93 -6.65 11.63
CA PRO A 10 -2.98 -5.95 12.90
C PRO A 10 -4.43 -5.71 13.30
N SER A 11 -4.80 -6.17 14.50
CA SER A 11 -6.15 -6.18 15.04
C SER A 11 -6.63 -4.80 15.53
N GLY A 12 -6.26 -3.73 14.83
CA GLY A 12 -6.70 -2.36 15.10
C GLY A 12 -7.86 -1.93 14.19
N PRO A 13 -8.54 -0.82 14.48
CA PRO A 13 -9.54 -0.28 13.57
C PRO A 13 -8.87 0.07 12.24
N ALA A 14 -9.21 -0.69 11.20
CA ALA A 14 -8.80 -0.44 9.82
C ALA A 14 -9.54 0.80 9.30
N LEU A 15 -8.81 1.73 8.66
CA LEU A 15 -9.46 2.74 7.85
C LEU A 15 -9.91 2.06 6.55
N GLU A 16 -11.13 1.56 6.54
CA GLU A 16 -11.80 1.17 5.32
C GLU A 16 -12.05 2.43 4.51
N VAL A 17 -11.42 2.55 3.34
CA VAL A 17 -11.67 3.68 2.44
C VAL A 17 -12.69 3.26 1.40
N ASP A 18 -13.57 4.19 1.04
CA ASP A 18 -14.57 3.97 -0.01
C ASP A 18 -13.89 3.64 -1.34
N ALA A 19 -14.47 2.69 -2.08
CA ALA A 19 -13.99 2.24 -3.39
C ALA A 19 -13.61 3.41 -4.30
N ALA A 20 -12.38 3.40 -4.77
CA ALA A 20 -11.84 4.36 -5.72
C ALA A 20 -11.17 3.60 -6.87
N PRO A 21 -11.18 4.16 -8.10
CA PRO A 21 -10.55 3.51 -9.24
C PRO A 21 -9.05 3.26 -9.03
N CYS A 22 -8.40 4.11 -8.23
CA CYS A 22 -7.02 3.91 -7.81
C CYS A 22 -6.71 4.64 -6.49
N TYR A 23 -5.72 4.10 -5.78
CA TYR A 23 -5.00 4.79 -4.71
C TYR A 23 -3.52 4.85 -5.05
N ARG A 24 -2.86 5.85 -4.51
CA ARG A 24 -1.44 6.07 -4.69
C ARG A 24 -0.80 6.32 -3.35
N ILE A 25 0.29 5.60 -3.08
CA ILE A 25 1.08 5.73 -1.87
C ILE A 25 2.48 6.20 -2.27
N ALA A 26 2.69 7.51 -2.19
CA ALA A 26 3.93 8.17 -2.56
C ALA A 26 4.67 8.59 -1.28
N GLY A 27 5.74 7.86 -0.96
CA GLY A 27 6.38 7.98 0.35
C GLY A 27 5.38 7.73 1.47
N ARG A 28 5.08 8.79 2.22
CA ARG A 28 4.18 8.78 3.39
C ARG A 28 2.80 9.38 3.11
N ARG A 29 2.43 9.58 1.86
CA ARG A 29 1.15 10.18 1.48
C ARG A 29 0.27 9.13 0.83
N LEU A 30 -0.99 9.07 1.26
CA LEU A 30 -2.03 8.31 0.61
C LEU A 30 -2.93 9.27 -0.16
N GLU A 31 -3.02 9.07 -1.47
CA GLU A 31 -3.79 9.88 -2.39
C GLU A 31 -4.85 9.01 -3.08
N ARG A 32 -6.02 9.59 -3.36
CA ARG A 32 -7.14 8.92 -4.03
C ARG A 32 -7.37 9.46 -5.43
N GLY A 33 -7.56 8.55 -6.37
CA GLY A 33 -8.00 8.84 -7.73
C GLY A 33 -6.98 9.61 -8.58
N PRO A 34 -7.34 9.90 -9.85
CA PRO A 34 -6.46 10.59 -10.79
C PRO A 34 -6.19 12.06 -10.44
N GLY A 35 -7.01 12.65 -9.56
CA GLY A 35 -6.82 14.01 -9.05
C GLY A 35 -5.79 14.12 -7.93
N HIS A 36 -5.29 12.99 -7.42
CA HIS A 36 -4.35 12.93 -6.30
C HIS A 36 -4.89 13.60 -5.03
N ASP A 37 -6.17 13.39 -4.72
CA ASP A 37 -6.78 13.94 -3.51
C ASP A 37 -6.10 13.32 -2.29
N LEU A 38 -5.37 14.12 -1.51
CA LEU A 38 -4.68 13.67 -0.31
C LEU A 38 -5.70 13.19 0.73
N LEU A 39 -5.72 11.89 1.01
CA LEU A 39 -6.56 11.30 2.05
C LEU A 39 -5.91 11.47 3.43
N THR A 40 -4.61 11.18 3.51
CA THR A 40 -3.86 11.25 4.76
C THR A 40 -2.35 11.26 4.50
N GLU A 41 -1.57 11.63 5.52
CA GLU A 41 -0.11 11.56 5.54
C GLU A 41 0.37 10.90 6.84
N ASP A 42 1.38 10.04 6.74
CA ASP A 42 1.99 9.35 7.87
C ASP A 42 2.97 10.26 8.63
N LEU A 43 2.60 10.58 9.87
CA LEU A 43 3.36 11.41 10.81
C LEU A 43 4.30 10.53 11.66
N HIS A 44 5.29 9.90 11.05
CA HIS A 44 6.46 9.27 11.71
C HIS A 44 6.19 8.11 12.69
N ALA A 45 4.94 7.80 13.03
CA ALA A 45 4.57 6.82 14.04
C ALA A 45 3.19 6.17 13.76
N GLY A 46 2.71 6.23 12.53
CA GLY A 46 1.37 5.80 12.14
C GLY A 46 0.58 6.91 11.45
N TRP A 47 -0.37 6.49 10.63
CA TRP A 47 -1.26 7.39 9.93
C TRP A 47 -2.18 8.09 10.92
N SER A 48 -2.39 9.40 10.75
CA SER A 48 -3.30 10.20 11.58
C SER A 48 -4.66 10.28 10.89
N PHE A 49 -5.70 9.78 11.55
CA PHE A 49 -7.09 9.92 11.10
C PHE A 49 -7.92 10.48 12.26
N HIS A 50 -8.57 11.63 12.05
CA HIS A 50 -9.30 12.38 13.10
C HIS A 50 -8.52 12.65 14.40
N GLY A 51 -7.18 12.69 14.35
CA GLY A 51 -6.32 12.95 15.52
C GLY A 51 -5.86 11.71 16.28
N GLU A 52 -6.26 10.50 15.87
CA GLU A 52 -5.75 9.24 16.42
C GLU A 52 -4.71 8.60 15.49
N ARG A 53 -3.60 8.11 16.07
CA ARG A 53 -2.58 7.33 15.34
C ARG A 53 -3.01 5.86 15.30
N ARG A 54 -3.21 5.32 14.10
CA ARG A 54 -3.60 3.92 13.90
C ARG A 54 -2.79 3.30 12.76
N PRO A 55 -2.52 1.97 12.79
CA PRO A 55 -2.10 1.27 11.59
C PRO A 55 -3.19 1.47 10.52
N PHE A 56 -2.80 2.01 9.39
CA PHE A 56 -3.67 2.06 8.22
C PHE A 56 -3.85 0.64 7.68
N CYS A 57 -5.02 0.38 7.11
CA CYS A 57 -5.36 -0.89 6.51
C CYS A 57 -6.27 -0.55 5.33
N LEU A 58 -5.72 -0.60 4.13
CA LEU A 58 -6.52 -0.51 2.92
C LEU A 58 -7.06 -1.89 2.55
N ALA A 59 -8.23 -2.26 3.06
CA ALA A 59 -8.93 -3.46 2.59
C ALA A 59 -9.68 -3.12 1.30
N CYS A 60 -9.17 -3.63 0.19
CA CYS A 60 -9.86 -3.52 -1.09
C CYS A 60 -9.92 -4.90 -1.75
N HIS A 61 -11.05 -5.17 -2.40
CA HIS A 61 -11.28 -6.42 -3.10
C HIS A 61 -10.79 -6.35 -4.54
N ALA A 62 -10.20 -7.44 -5.02
CA ALA A 62 -9.70 -7.59 -6.38
C ALA A 62 -8.77 -6.43 -6.80
N ILE A 63 -7.67 -6.21 -6.08
CA ILE A 63 -6.71 -5.14 -6.39
C ILE A 63 -5.48 -5.65 -7.12
N THR A 64 -5.05 -4.91 -8.14
CA THR A 64 -3.72 -5.00 -8.72
C THR A 64 -2.79 -3.96 -8.11
N VAL A 65 -1.58 -4.37 -7.75
CA VAL A 65 -0.52 -3.46 -7.29
C VAL A 65 0.47 -3.20 -8.42
N ARG A 66 0.83 -1.94 -8.62
CA ARG A 66 1.93 -1.52 -9.49
C ARG A 66 2.84 -0.56 -8.76
N PHE A 67 4.06 -0.42 -9.24
CA PHE A 67 5.00 0.57 -8.75
C PHE A 67 5.32 1.57 -9.84
N GLN A 68 5.59 2.81 -9.46
CA GLN A 68 5.94 3.89 -10.39
C GLN A 68 7.27 4.54 -9.99
N SER A 69 8.13 4.80 -10.98
CA SER A 69 9.36 5.58 -10.83
C SER A 69 9.07 7.09 -10.78
N GLU A 70 10.06 7.92 -10.45
CA GLU A 70 9.92 9.39 -10.54
C GLU A 70 9.69 9.88 -11.98
N ALA A 71 10.19 9.13 -12.97
CA ALA A 71 10.01 9.42 -14.39
C ALA A 71 8.63 8.96 -14.93
N GLY A 72 7.82 8.28 -14.11
CA GLY A 72 6.51 7.77 -14.48
C GLY A 72 6.49 6.35 -15.04
N ASP A 73 7.65 5.68 -15.12
CA ASP A 73 7.73 4.28 -15.56
C ASP A 73 7.01 3.37 -14.58
N MET A 74 6.27 2.40 -15.12
CA MET A 74 5.46 1.49 -14.32
C MET A 74 6.05 0.09 -14.30
N SER A 75 6.03 -0.56 -13.14
CA SER A 75 6.33 -1.98 -13.03
C SER A 75 5.24 -2.84 -13.70
N ALA A 76 5.58 -4.11 -13.95
CA ALA A 76 4.58 -5.12 -14.27
C ALA A 76 3.63 -5.30 -13.08
N PRO A 77 2.32 -5.49 -13.33
CA PRO A 77 1.31 -5.64 -12.28
C PRO A 77 1.56 -6.86 -11.38
N LEU A 78 1.13 -6.75 -10.13
CA LEU A 78 1.11 -7.79 -9.12
C LEU A 78 -0.34 -8.04 -8.68
N GLY A 79 -0.71 -9.31 -8.48
CA GLY A 79 -2.09 -9.72 -8.22
C GLY A 79 -2.82 -10.18 -9.49
N PRO A 80 -4.16 -10.14 -9.52
CA PRO A 80 -5.04 -9.52 -8.52
C PRO A 80 -4.99 -10.19 -7.16
N TYR A 81 -5.21 -9.40 -6.11
CA TYR A 81 -5.38 -9.87 -4.74
C TYR A 81 -6.83 -9.71 -4.30
N ASP A 82 -7.38 -10.71 -3.61
CA ASP A 82 -8.73 -10.66 -3.06
C ASP A 82 -8.81 -9.70 -1.86
N LEU A 83 -7.71 -9.58 -1.13
CA LEU A 83 -7.52 -8.63 -0.05
C LEU A 83 -6.11 -8.06 -0.11
N LEU A 84 -6.01 -6.73 -0.19
CA LEU A 84 -4.77 -6.02 0.10
C LEU A 84 -4.79 -5.49 1.54
N PHE A 85 -3.62 -5.39 2.14
CA PHE A 85 -3.40 -4.79 3.45
C PHE A 85 -2.12 -3.93 3.37
N VAL A 86 -2.20 -2.65 3.75
CA VAL A 86 -1.04 -1.75 3.77
C VAL A 86 -0.87 -1.12 5.14
N ALA A 87 0.10 -1.61 5.91
CA ALA A 87 0.59 -0.99 7.15
C ALA A 87 1.68 0.04 6.88
N THR A 88 2.05 0.78 7.93
CA THR A 88 3.08 1.84 7.92
C THR A 88 4.36 1.48 7.16
N HIS A 89 4.84 0.25 7.27
CA HIS A 89 6.08 -0.19 6.62
C HIS A 89 5.93 -1.39 5.69
N TYR A 90 4.74 -1.95 5.53
CA TYR A 90 4.57 -3.22 4.84
C TYR A 90 3.25 -3.26 4.08
N ALA A 91 3.29 -3.78 2.86
CA ALA A 91 2.13 -4.12 2.07
C ALA A 91 2.04 -5.63 1.92
N TYR A 92 0.86 -6.19 2.14
CA TYR A 92 0.54 -7.60 1.97
C TYR A 92 -0.66 -7.75 1.04
N GLY A 93 -0.65 -8.75 0.18
CA GLY A 93 -1.79 -9.17 -0.65
C GLY A 93 -2.05 -10.65 -0.41
N ASP A 94 -3.27 -11.02 -0.03
CA ASP A 94 -3.66 -12.38 0.33
C ASP A 94 -2.64 -13.08 1.25
N ASP A 95 -2.25 -12.38 2.33
CA ASP A 95 -1.24 -12.79 3.33
C ASP A 95 0.21 -12.92 2.82
N GLN A 96 0.50 -12.54 1.57
CA GLN A 96 1.84 -12.52 1.01
C GLN A 96 2.45 -11.13 1.06
N LEU A 97 3.72 -11.02 1.46
CA LEU A 97 4.44 -9.75 1.45
C LEU A 97 4.61 -9.27 0.00
N VAL A 98 4.08 -8.09 -0.30
CA VAL A 98 4.18 -7.44 -1.63
C VAL A 98 5.35 -6.46 -1.66
N ALA A 99 5.49 -5.66 -0.60
CA ALA A 99 6.54 -4.68 -0.48
C ALA A 99 6.78 -4.26 0.97
N CYS A 100 7.99 -3.77 1.26
CA CYS A 100 8.28 -3.04 2.48
C CYS A 100 8.70 -1.60 2.18
N PHE A 101 8.24 -0.65 2.99
CA PHE A 101 8.61 0.74 2.86
C PHE A 101 9.88 1.02 3.66
N CYS A 102 10.87 1.66 3.02
CA CYS A 102 12.10 2.13 3.65
C CYS A 102 11.98 3.63 3.94
N PRO A 103 11.82 4.04 5.22
CA PRO A 103 11.64 5.44 5.57
C PRO A 103 12.89 6.30 5.32
N HIS A 104 14.07 5.69 5.28
CA HIS A 104 15.33 6.41 5.07
C HIS A 104 15.51 6.86 3.62
N THR A 105 15.08 6.03 2.68
CA THR A 105 15.13 6.33 1.24
C THR A 105 13.80 6.83 0.69
N ASN A 106 12.73 6.79 1.50
CA ASN A 106 11.37 7.13 1.10
C ASN A 106 10.89 6.32 -0.12
N THR A 107 11.24 5.04 -0.16
CA THR A 107 10.90 4.11 -1.26
C THR A 107 10.33 2.80 -0.76
N TRP A 108 9.47 2.19 -1.57
CA TRP A 108 8.98 0.83 -1.45
C TRP A 108 9.98 -0.13 -2.09
N LEU A 109 10.45 -1.12 -1.34
CA LEU A 109 11.17 -2.27 -1.84
C LEU A 109 10.14 -3.32 -2.25
N ALA A 110 9.98 -3.55 -3.55
CA ALA A 110 9.10 -4.59 -4.08
C ALA A 110 9.71 -5.97 -3.78
N GLU A 111 8.92 -6.89 -3.22
CA GLU A 111 9.40 -8.22 -2.83
C GLU A 111 9.84 -9.03 -4.06
N ARG A 112 9.04 -9.01 -5.13
CA ARG A 112 9.22 -9.82 -6.34
C ARG A 112 10.62 -9.71 -6.95
N ASP A 113 11.11 -8.48 -7.09
CA ASP A 113 12.31 -8.15 -7.86
C ASP A 113 13.38 -7.40 -7.05
N GLY A 114 13.09 -7.07 -5.79
CA GLY A 114 14.00 -6.32 -4.92
C GLY A 114 14.29 -4.90 -5.41
N ALA A 115 13.49 -4.36 -6.33
CA ALA A 115 13.66 -3.00 -6.81
C ALA A 115 13.03 -1.98 -5.86
N HIS A 116 13.64 -0.79 -5.79
CA HIS A 116 13.13 0.33 -5.01
C HIS A 116 12.30 1.26 -5.89
N TRP A 117 11.12 1.63 -5.39
CA TRP A 117 10.15 2.45 -6.09
C TRP A 117 9.65 3.57 -5.18
N PRO A 118 9.62 4.83 -5.62
CA PRO A 118 9.12 5.93 -4.79
C PRO A 118 7.61 5.87 -4.56
N ILE A 119 6.87 5.16 -5.43
CA ILE A 119 5.41 5.18 -5.45
C ILE A 119 4.87 3.76 -5.62
N MET A 120 3.89 3.41 -4.79
CA MET A 120 3.03 2.25 -4.97
C MET A 120 1.64 2.71 -5.43
N ILE A 121 1.07 2.04 -6.43
CA ILE A 121 -0.25 2.34 -7.01
C ILE A 121 -1.11 1.09 -6.86
N LEU A 122 -2.33 1.30 -6.39
CA LEU A 122 -3.31 0.26 -6.08
C LEU A 122 -4.50 0.51 -6.99
N GLU A 123 -4.79 -0.44 -7.87
CA GLU A 123 -5.82 -0.31 -8.90
C GLU A 123 -6.88 -1.38 -8.67
N GLU A 124 -8.14 -0.95 -8.57
CA GLU A 124 -9.26 -1.90 -8.49
C GLU A 124 -9.44 -2.60 -9.85
N VAL A 125 -9.50 -3.92 -9.84
CA VAL A 125 -9.82 -4.71 -11.03
C VAL A 125 -11.31 -4.58 -11.30
N ARG A 126 -11.64 -3.73 -12.27
CA ARG A 126 -13.00 -3.68 -12.80
C ARG A 126 -13.28 -4.97 -13.56
N VAL A 127 -14.11 -5.82 -12.99
CA VAL A 127 -14.71 -6.94 -13.74
C VAL A 127 -15.69 -6.31 -14.74
N CYS A 128 -15.38 -6.42 -16.03
CA CYS A 128 -16.27 -6.01 -17.11
C CYS A 128 -17.45 -6.97 -17.27
#